data_AF-A0A535L2X5-F1
#
_entry.id   AF-A0A535L2X5-F1
#
_cell.length_a   1.000
_cell.length_b   1.000
_cell.length_c   1.000
_cell.angle_alpha   90.00
_cell.angle_beta   90.00
_cell.angle_gamma   90.00
#
_symmetry.space_group_name_H-M   'P 1'
#
loop_
_entity.id
_entity.type
_entity.pdbx_description
1 polymer ?
#
loop_
_entity_poly.entity_id
_entity_poly.type
_entity_poly.pdbx_seq_one_letter_code
_entity_poly.pdbx_strand_id
1 'polypeptide(L)'
;MTKKENQDEQDVSLMALDQFFREMKPIPRMSVEEEQHYFARLARGRAEQAKPQPDQWRLSLAREARHRLAETYLPLVVHVARRYHLSCYRLELADLIQEGTLGLLRALDANDPADPRPFRSYAVVCIQSAIVNAIATGDYLIQPSQRFHGHVVEARRVERQLQLEQGTDPSLAEMAQVMHLEEGQLRETLEMARRQEVKSLHELMEHGEEEVEEMMLAVMDSSEPEPGVSLERQVLLRERLREATEGLSQRQRLILRWRYGLDEELPAECSVQEIAQRLGCRQEAVRVARMRACRHLAQRLQLEPGPEGMQCVMREDAVRVSPIPWYTQQEVARLLGCSREQVRQKVLAGELSTIRDARYRWPVYPKAAVDELVAARQGQ
;
A
#
# COMPACT_ATOMS: atom_id res chain seq x y z
N MET A 1 -8.96 25.56 -35.21
CA MET A 1 -7.97 24.59 -35.71
C MET A 1 -7.41 23.93 -34.47
N THR A 2 -7.75 22.66 -34.22
CA THR A 2 -7.24 21.68 -33.20
C THR A 2 -8.39 20.79 -32.72
N LYS A 3 -8.98 20.00 -33.63
CA LYS A 3 -9.94 18.95 -33.24
C LYS A 3 -9.76 17.67 -34.08
N LYS A 4 -8.54 17.45 -34.57
CA LYS A 4 -8.20 16.36 -35.49
C LYS A 4 -7.06 15.46 -35.00
N GLU A 5 -6.47 15.71 -33.83
CA GLU A 5 -5.31 14.92 -33.38
C GLU A 5 -5.66 13.76 -32.42
N ASN A 6 -6.89 13.69 -31.89
CA ASN A 6 -7.29 12.61 -30.95
C ASN A 6 -8.07 11.44 -31.59
N GLN A 7 -8.31 11.44 -32.90
CA GLN A 7 -8.99 10.32 -33.58
C GLN A 7 -8.02 9.19 -33.99
N ASP A 8 -6.73 9.48 -34.13
CA ASP A 8 -5.76 8.50 -34.62
C ASP A 8 -5.30 7.50 -33.53
N GLU A 9 -5.46 7.81 -32.24
CA GLU A 9 -5.07 6.89 -31.14
C GLU A 9 -6.13 5.80 -30.86
N GLN A 10 -7.40 6.04 -31.19
CA GLN A 10 -8.48 5.05 -30.99
C GLN A 10 -8.55 3.98 -32.09
N ASP A 11 -7.98 4.25 -33.27
CA ASP A 11 -7.99 3.32 -34.41
C ASP A 11 -6.88 2.25 -34.35
N VAL A 12 -5.92 2.37 -33.43
CA VAL A 12 -4.81 1.41 -33.30
C VAL A 12 -5.27 0.09 -32.65
N SER A 13 -6.16 0.14 -31.65
CA SER A 13 -6.63 -1.06 -30.92
C SER A 13 -7.56 -1.95 -31.77
N LEU A 14 -8.27 -1.38 -32.76
CA LEU A 14 -9.10 -2.14 -33.69
C LEU A 14 -8.28 -2.92 -34.72
N MET A 15 -7.21 -2.33 -35.27
CA MET A 15 -6.37 -3.04 -36.26
C MET A 15 -5.68 -4.28 -35.67
N ALA A 16 -5.17 -4.18 -34.44
CA ALA A 16 -4.49 -5.30 -33.79
C ALA A 16 -5.46 -6.44 -33.45
N LEU A 17 -6.63 -6.13 -32.88
CA LEU A 17 -7.65 -7.13 -32.58
C LEU A 17 -8.27 -7.73 -33.84
N ASP A 18 -8.48 -6.93 -34.89
CA ASP A 18 -8.98 -7.42 -36.17
C ASP A 18 -7.98 -8.35 -36.85
N GLN A 19 -6.68 -8.02 -36.80
CA GLN A 19 -5.62 -8.91 -37.26
C GLN A 19 -5.64 -10.23 -36.48
N PHE A 20 -5.69 -10.16 -35.14
CA PHE A 20 -5.78 -11.34 -34.28
C PHE A 20 -7.00 -12.22 -34.60
N PHE A 21 -8.18 -11.62 -34.81
CA PHE A 21 -9.38 -12.37 -35.16
C PHE A 21 -9.34 -12.97 -36.58
N ARG A 22 -8.61 -12.35 -37.53
CA ARG A 22 -8.35 -12.93 -38.85
C ARG A 22 -7.44 -14.15 -38.73
N GLU A 23 -6.39 -14.07 -37.93
CA GLU A 23 -5.46 -15.19 -37.70
C GLU A 23 -6.15 -16.38 -36.99
N MET A 24 -7.11 -16.12 -36.09
CA MET A 24 -7.88 -17.18 -35.42
C MET A 24 -8.86 -17.96 -36.32
N LYS A 25 -9.37 -17.35 -37.39
CA LYS A 25 -10.31 -17.99 -38.33
C LYS A 25 -9.51 -18.59 -39.49
N PRO A 26 -8.91 -19.79 -39.35
CA PRO A 26 -9.63 -21.04 -39.59
C PRO A 26 -9.02 -22.25 -38.86
N ILE A 27 -9.19 -22.38 -37.54
CA ILE A 27 -8.77 -23.61 -36.84
C ILE A 27 -9.94 -24.62 -36.89
N PRO A 28 -9.80 -25.77 -37.57
CA PRO A 28 -10.84 -26.80 -37.57
C PRO A 28 -11.07 -27.31 -36.15
N ARG A 29 -12.34 -27.56 -35.80
CA ARG A 29 -12.68 -28.13 -34.49
C ARG A 29 -12.02 -29.49 -34.36
N MET A 30 -11.17 -29.63 -33.35
CA MET A 30 -10.51 -30.88 -33.03
C MET A 30 -11.54 -31.91 -32.56
N SER A 31 -11.39 -33.15 -32.99
CA SER A 31 -12.20 -34.27 -32.52
C SER A 31 -11.82 -34.68 -31.10
N VAL A 32 -12.71 -35.40 -30.41
CA VAL A 32 -12.47 -35.88 -29.03
C VAL A 32 -11.25 -36.82 -28.98
N GLU A 33 -11.05 -37.64 -30.01
CA GLU A 33 -9.92 -38.58 -30.10
C GLU A 33 -8.58 -37.84 -30.27
N GLU A 34 -8.57 -36.81 -31.13
CA GLU A 34 -7.39 -35.94 -31.31
C GLU A 34 -7.07 -35.18 -30.02
N GLU A 35 -8.09 -34.67 -29.32
CA GLU A 35 -7.95 -33.97 -28.05
C GLU A 35 -7.25 -34.87 -27.01
N GLN A 36 -7.75 -36.10 -26.85
CA GLN A 36 -7.16 -37.10 -25.95
C GLN A 36 -5.72 -37.44 -26.34
N HIS A 37 -5.42 -37.53 -27.64
CA HIS A 37 -4.06 -37.80 -28.13
C HIS A 37 -3.08 -36.68 -27.77
N TYR A 38 -3.46 -35.41 -27.93
CA TYR A 38 -2.61 -34.29 -27.53
C TYR A 38 -2.46 -34.19 -26.01
N PHE A 39 -3.51 -34.45 -25.23
CA PHE A 39 -3.40 -34.50 -23.77
C PHE A 39 -2.48 -35.63 -23.29
N ALA A 40 -2.51 -36.80 -23.95
CA ALA A 40 -1.59 -37.89 -23.66
C ALA A 40 -0.13 -37.49 -23.95
N ARG A 41 0.13 -36.74 -25.04
CA ARG A 41 1.46 -36.19 -25.34
C ARG A 41 1.93 -35.18 -24.29
N LEU A 42 1.04 -34.31 -23.82
CA LEU A 42 1.35 -33.38 -22.71
C LEU A 42 1.72 -34.12 -21.44
N ALA A 43 0.92 -35.11 -21.03
CA ALA A 43 1.19 -35.90 -19.83
C ALA A 43 2.54 -36.61 -19.90
N ARG A 44 2.88 -37.20 -21.06
CA ARG A 44 4.19 -37.80 -21.32
C ARG A 44 5.32 -36.78 -21.25
N GLY A 45 5.11 -35.58 -21.81
CA GLY A 45 6.05 -34.47 -21.75
C GLY A 45 6.37 -34.04 -20.31
N ARG A 46 5.34 -33.93 -19.45
CA ARG A 46 5.52 -33.62 -18.02
C ARG A 46 6.33 -34.69 -17.30
N ALA A 47 6.04 -35.97 -17.54
CA ALA A 47 6.81 -37.08 -16.98
C ALA A 47 8.27 -37.09 -17.47
N GLU A 48 8.51 -36.66 -18.72
CA GLU A 48 9.86 -36.54 -19.27
C GLU A 48 10.64 -35.36 -18.66
N GLN A 49 10.00 -34.21 -18.42
CA GLN A 49 10.63 -33.04 -17.77
C GLN A 49 11.14 -33.34 -16.36
N ALA A 50 10.48 -34.25 -15.64
CA ALA A 50 10.88 -34.63 -14.28
C ALA A 50 12.14 -35.53 -14.23
N LYS A 51 12.62 -36.03 -15.38
CA LYS A 51 13.80 -36.89 -15.43
C LYS A 51 15.10 -36.08 -15.36
N PRO A 52 16.17 -36.63 -14.77
CA PRO A 52 17.47 -35.94 -14.69
C PRO A 52 18.10 -35.68 -16.07
N GLN A 53 17.79 -36.52 -17.06
CA GLN A 53 18.23 -36.34 -18.44
C GLN A 53 17.02 -36.49 -19.37
N PRO A 54 16.29 -35.39 -19.67
CA PRO A 54 15.09 -35.44 -20.49
C PRO A 54 15.41 -35.61 -21.98
N ASP A 55 14.63 -36.44 -22.67
CA ASP A 55 14.68 -36.56 -24.13
C ASP A 55 14.10 -35.30 -24.80
N GLN A 56 14.96 -34.54 -25.49
CA GLN A 56 14.59 -33.28 -26.13
C GLN A 56 13.49 -33.44 -27.19
N TRP A 57 13.47 -34.57 -27.91
CA TRP A 57 12.46 -34.85 -28.93
C TRP A 57 11.07 -35.03 -28.32
N ARG A 58 10.97 -35.66 -27.15
CA ARG A 58 9.69 -35.79 -26.44
C ARG A 58 9.19 -34.45 -25.90
N LEU A 59 10.12 -33.60 -25.45
CA LEU A 59 9.80 -32.26 -25.01
C LEU A 59 9.30 -31.37 -26.16
N SER A 60 9.88 -31.47 -27.36
CA SER A 60 9.39 -30.73 -28.52
C SER A 60 7.99 -31.17 -28.91
N LEU A 61 7.73 -32.48 -28.96
CA LEU A 61 6.38 -33.01 -29.22
C LEU A 61 5.34 -32.55 -28.18
N ALA A 62 5.73 -32.44 -26.91
CA ALA A 62 4.86 -31.92 -25.87
C ALA A 62 4.59 -30.41 -26.03
N ARG A 63 5.59 -29.62 -26.44
CA ARG A 63 5.42 -28.19 -26.74
C ARG A 63 4.49 -27.98 -27.94
N GLU A 64 4.64 -28.76 -28.99
CA GLU A 64 3.73 -28.74 -30.14
C GLU A 64 2.30 -29.10 -29.73
N ALA A 65 2.13 -30.15 -28.92
CA ALA A 65 0.82 -30.52 -28.39
C ALA A 65 0.18 -29.40 -27.55
N ARG A 66 0.98 -28.74 -26.69
CA ARG A 66 0.54 -27.58 -25.90
C ARG A 66 0.06 -26.45 -26.79
N HIS A 67 0.82 -26.14 -27.85
CA HIS A 67 0.51 -25.08 -28.79
C HIS A 67 -0.80 -25.36 -29.54
N ARG A 68 -0.96 -26.57 -30.08
CA ARG A 68 -2.18 -27.00 -30.79
C ARG A 68 -3.42 -26.98 -29.90
N LEU A 69 -3.29 -27.42 -28.64
CA LEU A 69 -4.38 -27.34 -27.67
C LEU A 69 -4.71 -25.88 -27.35
N ALA A 70 -3.72 -25.03 -27.11
CA ALA A 70 -3.93 -23.61 -26.84
C ALA A 70 -4.66 -22.90 -28.00
N GLU A 71 -4.21 -23.11 -29.24
CA GLU A 71 -4.87 -22.61 -30.46
C GLU A 71 -6.34 -23.03 -30.53
N THR A 72 -6.63 -24.30 -30.21
CA THR A 72 -8.00 -24.85 -30.29
C THR A 72 -8.95 -24.20 -29.27
N TYR A 73 -8.47 -23.88 -28.06
CA TYR A 73 -9.28 -23.26 -27.01
C TYR A 73 -9.21 -21.73 -26.97
N LEU A 74 -8.38 -21.09 -27.80
CA LEU A 74 -8.28 -19.63 -27.85
C LEU A 74 -9.64 -18.93 -28.10
N PRO A 75 -10.54 -19.44 -28.97
CA PRO A 75 -11.88 -18.87 -29.13
C PRO A 75 -12.74 -18.90 -27.85
N LEU A 76 -12.52 -19.87 -26.96
CA LEU A 76 -13.18 -19.93 -25.66
C LEU A 76 -12.72 -18.77 -24.77
N VAL A 77 -11.42 -18.47 -24.78
CA VAL A 77 -10.85 -17.34 -24.04
C VAL A 77 -11.50 -16.04 -24.48
N VAL A 78 -11.60 -15.82 -25.79
CA VAL A 78 -12.26 -14.62 -26.36
C VAL A 78 -13.72 -14.54 -25.94
N HIS A 79 -14.45 -15.65 -25.99
CA HIS A 79 -15.86 -15.69 -25.56
C HIS A 79 -16.01 -15.29 -24.10
N VAL A 80 -15.13 -15.77 -23.22
CA VAL A 80 -15.16 -15.44 -21.79
C VAL A 80 -14.74 -13.98 -21.58
N ALA A 81 -13.64 -13.53 -22.19
CA ALA A 81 -13.11 -12.17 -22.05
C ALA A 81 -14.13 -11.08 -22.44
N ARG A 82 -14.89 -11.30 -23.54
CA ARG A 82 -15.94 -10.35 -23.98
C ARG A 82 -16.99 -10.06 -22.90
N ARG A 83 -17.32 -11.05 -22.05
CA ARG A 83 -18.28 -10.86 -20.96
C ARG A 83 -17.75 -9.92 -19.87
N TYR A 84 -16.44 -9.94 -19.62
CA TYR A 84 -15.79 -9.12 -18.61
C TYR A 84 -15.35 -7.75 -19.12
N HIS A 85 -15.13 -7.61 -20.43
CA HIS A 85 -14.77 -6.32 -21.05
C HIS A 85 -15.81 -5.22 -20.81
N LEU A 86 -17.10 -5.58 -20.71
CA LEU A 86 -18.17 -4.65 -20.38
C LEU A 86 -18.16 -4.18 -18.91
N SER A 87 -17.37 -4.82 -18.04
CA SER A 87 -17.34 -4.56 -16.60
C SER A 87 -16.04 -3.94 -16.11
N CYS A 88 -14.98 -3.93 -16.93
CA CYS A 88 -13.73 -3.22 -16.64
C CYS A 88 -13.77 -1.81 -17.25
N TYR A 89 -13.05 -0.88 -16.65
CA TYR A 89 -13.03 0.52 -17.10
C TYR A 89 -11.77 0.86 -17.91
N ARG A 90 -10.62 0.28 -17.55
CA ARG A 90 -9.29 0.64 -18.08
C ARG A 90 -8.65 -0.45 -18.91
N LEU A 91 -8.93 -1.72 -18.61
CA LEU A 91 -8.35 -2.83 -19.36
C LEU A 91 -9.01 -2.98 -20.73
N GLU A 92 -8.19 -3.06 -21.78
CA GLU A 92 -8.69 -3.34 -23.12
C GLU A 92 -9.08 -4.81 -23.28
N LEU A 93 -9.91 -5.10 -24.29
CA LEU A 93 -10.28 -6.48 -24.60
C LEU A 93 -9.03 -7.33 -24.92
N ALA A 94 -8.02 -6.74 -25.58
CA ALA A 94 -6.76 -7.41 -25.87
C ALA A 94 -6.07 -7.89 -24.59
N ASP A 95 -5.97 -7.04 -23.56
CA ASP A 95 -5.36 -7.39 -22.29
C ASP A 95 -6.10 -8.54 -21.59
N LEU A 96 -7.43 -8.48 -21.57
CA LEU A 96 -8.26 -9.55 -21.00
C LEU A 96 -8.09 -10.88 -21.74
N ILE A 97 -7.96 -10.84 -23.08
CA ILE A 97 -7.67 -12.04 -23.88
C ILE A 97 -6.31 -12.60 -23.51
N GLN A 98 -5.29 -11.75 -23.32
CA GLN A 98 -3.94 -12.20 -22.96
C GLN A 98 -3.91 -12.84 -21.57
N GLU A 99 -4.53 -12.20 -20.57
CA GLU A 99 -4.62 -12.74 -19.21
C GLU A 99 -5.44 -14.03 -19.15
N GLY A 100 -6.54 -14.09 -19.89
CA GLY A 100 -7.32 -15.31 -20.07
C GLY A 100 -6.51 -16.43 -20.74
N THR A 101 -5.64 -16.08 -21.70
CA THR A 101 -4.74 -17.03 -22.38
C THR A 101 -3.70 -17.57 -21.40
N LEU A 102 -3.13 -16.74 -20.53
CA LEU A 102 -2.27 -17.21 -19.45
C LEU A 102 -3.01 -18.18 -18.50
N GLY A 103 -4.27 -17.88 -18.18
CA GLY A 103 -5.15 -18.78 -17.41
C GLY A 103 -5.37 -20.13 -18.10
N LEU A 104 -5.64 -20.12 -19.42
CA LEU A 104 -5.79 -21.33 -20.23
C LEU A 104 -4.49 -22.16 -20.25
N LEU A 105 -3.34 -21.53 -20.45
CA LEU A 105 -2.05 -22.24 -20.47
C LEU A 105 -1.76 -22.91 -19.13
N ARG A 106 -2.05 -22.23 -18.01
CA ARG A 106 -1.95 -22.82 -16.66
C ARG A 106 -2.90 -24.01 -16.49
N ALA A 107 -4.12 -23.91 -17.03
CA ALA A 107 -5.09 -25.02 -17.01
C ALA A 107 -4.58 -26.23 -17.82
N LEU A 108 -4.01 -26.01 -19.00
CA LEU A 108 -3.41 -27.07 -19.82
C LEU A 108 -2.26 -27.77 -19.08
N ASP A 109 -1.41 -26.99 -18.41
CA ASP A 109 -0.26 -27.52 -17.66
C ASP A 109 -0.71 -28.36 -16.46
N ALA A 110 -1.76 -27.92 -15.76
CA ALA A 110 -2.33 -28.60 -14.59
C ALA A 110 -3.33 -29.72 -14.91
N ASN A 111 -3.79 -29.84 -16.15
CA ASN A 111 -4.84 -30.80 -16.51
C ASN A 111 -4.41 -32.26 -16.25
N ASP A 112 -5.23 -33.00 -15.51
CA ASP A 112 -5.06 -34.42 -15.26
C ASP A 112 -5.95 -35.23 -16.24
N PRO A 113 -5.36 -36.05 -17.13
CA PRO A 113 -6.15 -36.89 -18.04
C PRO A 113 -7.00 -37.96 -17.33
N ALA A 114 -6.78 -38.21 -16.03
CA ALA A 114 -7.60 -39.12 -15.24
C ALA A 114 -8.90 -38.49 -14.72
N ASP A 115 -9.02 -37.16 -14.77
CA ASP A 115 -10.23 -36.46 -14.31
C ASP A 115 -11.39 -36.73 -15.30
N PRO A 116 -12.55 -37.22 -14.83
CA PRO A 116 -13.71 -37.49 -15.69
C PRO A 116 -14.37 -36.22 -16.25
N ARG A 117 -14.03 -35.03 -15.73
CA ARG A 117 -14.65 -33.77 -16.16
C ARG A 117 -14.10 -33.34 -17.53
N PRO A 118 -14.95 -32.87 -18.46
CA PRO A 118 -14.46 -32.35 -19.74
C PRO A 118 -13.56 -31.14 -19.49
N PHE A 119 -12.41 -31.11 -20.17
CA PHE A 119 -11.39 -30.06 -19.98
C PHE A 119 -11.97 -28.65 -20.16
N ARG A 120 -12.90 -28.48 -21.11
CA ARG A 120 -13.58 -27.20 -21.36
C ARG A 120 -14.21 -26.59 -20.11
N SER A 121 -14.83 -27.41 -19.25
CA SER A 121 -15.44 -26.93 -18.01
C SER A 121 -14.40 -26.43 -17.01
N TYR A 122 -13.27 -27.14 -16.90
CA TYR A 122 -12.16 -26.74 -16.05
C TYR A 122 -11.47 -25.47 -16.58
N ALA A 123 -11.22 -25.41 -17.89
CA ALA A 123 -10.60 -24.27 -18.55
C ALA A 123 -11.38 -22.98 -18.33
N VAL A 124 -12.73 -23.01 -18.40
CA VAL A 124 -13.56 -21.83 -18.13
C VAL A 124 -13.28 -21.24 -16.75
N VAL A 125 -13.18 -22.07 -15.70
CA VAL A 125 -12.92 -21.60 -14.34
C VAL A 125 -11.54 -20.95 -14.23
N CYS A 126 -10.51 -21.56 -14.84
CA CYS A 126 -9.14 -21.02 -14.83
C CYS A 126 -9.03 -19.71 -15.63
N ILE A 127 -9.67 -19.63 -16.79
CA ILE A 127 -9.72 -18.42 -17.62
C ILE A 127 -10.43 -17.29 -16.87
N GLN A 128 -11.60 -17.56 -16.30
CA GLN A 128 -12.36 -16.58 -15.52
C GLN A 128 -11.54 -16.07 -14.33
N SER A 129 -10.90 -16.98 -13.58
CA SER A 129 -10.08 -16.61 -12.43
C SER A 129 -8.90 -15.73 -12.81
N ALA A 130 -8.22 -16.02 -13.93
CA ALA A 130 -7.11 -15.21 -14.42
C ALA A 130 -7.59 -13.79 -14.80
N ILE A 131 -8.69 -13.70 -15.55
CA ILE A 131 -9.27 -12.42 -15.98
C ILE A 131 -9.75 -11.59 -14.78
N VAL A 132 -10.45 -12.20 -13.81
CA VAL A 132 -10.91 -11.49 -12.61
C VAL A 132 -9.73 -10.99 -11.77
N ASN A 133 -8.66 -11.79 -11.65
CA ASN A 133 -7.45 -11.35 -10.96
C ASN A 133 -6.75 -10.21 -11.69
N ALA A 134 -6.72 -10.24 -13.03
CA ALA A 134 -6.19 -9.16 -13.85
C ALA A 134 -7.00 -7.87 -13.65
N ILE A 135 -8.33 -7.94 -13.64
CA ILE A 135 -9.19 -6.78 -13.37
C ILE A 135 -8.94 -6.23 -11.97
N ALA A 136 -8.87 -7.10 -10.96
CA ALA A 136 -8.63 -6.68 -9.58
C ALA A 136 -7.27 -5.99 -9.36
N THR A 137 -6.29 -6.24 -10.23
CA THR A 137 -4.92 -5.70 -10.10
C THR A 137 -4.62 -4.56 -11.07
N GLY A 138 -5.12 -4.64 -12.32
CA GLY A 138 -4.79 -3.72 -13.41
C GLY A 138 -5.90 -2.73 -13.79
N ASP A 139 -7.14 -2.91 -13.32
CA ASP A 139 -8.24 -1.97 -13.66
C ASP A 139 -8.26 -0.71 -12.77
N TYR A 140 -7.32 -0.60 -11.82
CA TYR A 140 -7.25 0.49 -10.85
C TYR A 140 -5.93 1.25 -10.97
N LEU A 141 -6.00 2.58 -11.03
CA LEU A 141 -4.81 3.44 -10.97
C LEU A 141 -4.14 3.39 -9.59
N ILE A 142 -4.95 3.39 -8.53
CA ILE A 142 -4.51 3.17 -7.15
C ILE A 142 -4.97 1.77 -6.75
N GLN A 143 -4.04 0.83 -6.71
CA GLN A 143 -4.37 -0.58 -6.55
C GLN A 143 -4.98 -0.87 -5.15
N PRO A 144 -6.25 -1.31 -5.06
CA PRO A 144 -6.81 -1.80 -3.81
C PRO A 144 -6.19 -3.13 -3.38
N SER A 145 -6.32 -3.46 -2.10
CA SER A 145 -6.11 -4.85 -1.67
C SER A 145 -7.16 -5.78 -2.29
N GLN A 146 -6.81 -7.05 -2.55
CA GLN A 146 -7.75 -8.03 -3.10
C GLN A 146 -9.00 -8.22 -2.23
N ARG A 147 -8.84 -8.18 -0.89
CA ARG A 147 -9.96 -8.30 0.05
C ARG A 147 -10.94 -7.14 -0.09
N PHE A 148 -10.41 -5.92 -0.20
CA PHE A 148 -11.21 -4.72 -0.41
C PHE A 148 -12.00 -4.80 -1.72
N HIS A 149 -11.34 -5.18 -2.83
CA HIS A 149 -12.04 -5.37 -4.11
C HIS A 149 -13.16 -6.40 -4.01
N GLY A 150 -12.92 -7.53 -3.34
CA GLY A 150 -13.95 -8.54 -3.08
C GLY A 150 -15.16 -7.99 -2.32
N HIS A 151 -14.94 -7.20 -1.26
CA HIS A 151 -16.03 -6.55 -0.51
C HIS A 151 -16.83 -5.58 -1.39
N VAL A 152 -16.18 -4.81 -2.27
CA VAL A 152 -16.87 -3.89 -3.19
C VAL A 152 -17.72 -4.66 -4.22
N VAL A 153 -17.20 -5.75 -4.79
CA VAL A 153 -17.94 -6.58 -5.75
C VAL A 153 -19.16 -7.24 -5.09
N GLU A 154 -18.99 -7.77 -3.89
CA GLU A 154 -20.09 -8.36 -3.12
C GLU A 154 -21.12 -7.30 -2.72
N ALA A 155 -20.69 -6.11 -2.29
CA ALA A 155 -21.60 -4.99 -2.00
C ALA A 155 -22.45 -4.62 -3.21
N ARG A 156 -21.85 -4.47 -4.40
CA ARG A 156 -22.58 -4.21 -5.66
C ARG A 156 -23.50 -5.37 -6.07
N ARG A 157 -23.15 -6.61 -5.72
CA ARG A 157 -24.00 -7.78 -5.98
C ARG A 157 -25.24 -7.76 -5.09
N VAL A 158 -25.04 -7.53 -3.79
CA VAL A 158 -26.12 -7.43 -2.80
C VAL A 158 -27.03 -6.25 -3.11
N GLU A 159 -26.47 -5.09 -3.46
CA GLU A 159 -27.20 -3.91 -3.90
C GLU A 159 -28.16 -4.25 -5.05
N ARG A 160 -27.65 -4.84 -6.14
CA ARG A 160 -28.49 -5.25 -7.27
C ARG A 160 -29.51 -6.31 -6.91
N GLN A 161 -29.17 -7.26 -6.05
CA GLN A 161 -30.10 -8.30 -5.63
C GLN A 161 -31.28 -7.70 -4.84
N LEU A 162 -31.00 -6.83 -3.86
CA LEU A 162 -32.04 -6.17 -3.08
C LEU A 162 -32.87 -5.20 -3.92
N GLN A 163 -32.24 -4.47 -4.85
CA GLN A 163 -32.96 -3.63 -5.83
C GLN A 163 -33.96 -4.44 -6.66
N LEU A 164 -33.58 -5.65 -7.10
CA LEU A 164 -34.47 -6.53 -7.86
C LEU A 164 -35.62 -7.10 -7.01
N GLU A 165 -35.35 -7.41 -5.74
CA GLU A 165 -36.35 -7.97 -4.82
C GLU A 165 -37.35 -6.93 -4.31
N GLN A 166 -36.88 -5.70 -4.03
CA GLN A 166 -37.68 -4.64 -3.41
C GLN A 166 -38.22 -3.61 -4.40
N GLY A 167 -37.59 -3.46 -5.58
CA GLY A 167 -37.94 -2.44 -6.57
C GLY A 167 -37.51 -1.02 -6.20
N THR A 168 -36.77 -0.85 -5.10
CA THR A 168 -36.24 0.43 -4.60
C THR A 168 -34.77 0.28 -4.22
N ASP A 169 -34.05 1.40 -4.09
CA ASP A 169 -32.66 1.38 -3.62
C ASP A 169 -32.58 0.89 -2.15
N PRO A 170 -31.75 -0.13 -1.86
CA PRO A 170 -31.64 -0.71 -0.54
C PRO A 170 -30.96 0.24 0.43
N SER A 171 -31.35 0.18 1.70
CA SER A 171 -30.66 0.92 2.76
C SER A 171 -29.30 0.30 3.09
N LEU A 172 -28.34 1.13 3.54
CA LEU A 172 -27.02 0.64 3.97
C LEU A 172 -27.13 -0.39 5.10
N ALA A 173 -28.11 -0.23 6.00
CA ALA A 173 -28.38 -1.17 7.08
C ALA A 173 -28.81 -2.54 6.55
N GLU A 174 -29.67 -2.60 5.53
CA GLU A 174 -30.09 -3.87 4.91
C GLU A 174 -28.93 -4.55 4.19
N MET A 175 -28.15 -3.79 3.41
CA MET A 175 -26.97 -4.31 2.74
C MET A 175 -25.96 -4.87 3.76
N ALA A 176 -25.72 -4.15 4.85
CA ALA A 176 -24.81 -4.55 5.93
C ALA A 176 -25.27 -5.85 6.61
N GLN A 177 -26.58 -6.01 6.83
CA GLN A 177 -27.16 -7.25 7.37
C GLN A 177 -26.92 -8.45 6.46
N VAL A 178 -27.14 -8.30 5.15
CA VAL A 178 -26.91 -9.38 4.16
C VAL A 178 -25.42 -9.71 4.03
N MET A 179 -24.54 -8.71 4.09
CA MET A 179 -23.09 -8.89 4.02
C MET A 179 -22.45 -9.35 5.34
N HIS A 180 -23.21 -9.37 6.44
CA HIS A 180 -22.70 -9.62 7.80
C HIS A 180 -21.58 -8.66 8.21
N LEU A 181 -21.71 -7.39 7.85
CA LEU A 181 -20.78 -6.31 8.18
C LEU A 181 -21.47 -5.26 9.06
N GLU A 182 -20.69 -4.46 9.78
CA GLU A 182 -21.23 -3.26 10.43
C GLU A 182 -21.52 -2.18 9.38
N GLU A 183 -22.60 -1.41 9.60
CA GLU A 183 -23.01 -0.34 8.68
C GLU A 183 -21.89 0.69 8.45
N GLY A 184 -21.14 1.03 9.50
CA GLY A 184 -19.98 1.93 9.40
C GLY A 184 -18.88 1.39 8.49
N GLN A 185 -18.59 0.09 8.58
CA GLN A 185 -17.57 -0.56 7.74
C GLN A 185 -18.00 -0.62 6.27
N LEU A 186 -19.28 -0.90 6.00
CA LEU A 186 -19.83 -0.89 4.65
C LEU A 186 -19.78 0.53 4.06
N ARG A 187 -20.16 1.54 4.85
CA ARG A 187 -20.08 2.94 4.44
C ARG A 187 -18.65 3.35 4.10
N GLU A 188 -17.68 3.06 4.95
CA GLU A 188 -16.27 3.34 4.68
C GLU A 188 -15.79 2.63 3.40
N THR A 189 -16.18 1.37 3.20
CA THR A 189 -15.82 0.60 2.01
C THR A 189 -16.33 1.26 0.73
N LEU A 190 -17.60 1.70 0.73
CA LEU A 190 -18.21 2.40 -0.41
C LEU A 190 -17.62 3.80 -0.63
N GLU A 191 -17.35 4.55 0.44
CA GLU A 191 -16.68 5.85 0.35
C GLU A 191 -15.25 5.73 -0.21
N MET A 192 -14.49 4.73 0.23
CA MET A 192 -13.17 4.42 -0.33
C MET A 192 -13.25 3.99 -1.79
N ALA A 193 -14.27 3.20 -2.17
CA ALA A 193 -14.47 2.80 -3.56
C ALA A 193 -14.74 4.02 -4.46
N ARG A 194 -15.54 4.98 -4.00
CA ARG A 194 -15.76 6.25 -4.70
C ARG A 194 -14.48 7.08 -4.83
N ARG A 195 -13.63 7.12 -3.79
CA ARG A 195 -12.33 7.83 -3.85
C ARG A 195 -11.33 7.23 -4.83
N GLN A 196 -11.50 5.96 -5.22
CA GLN A 196 -10.67 5.33 -6.24
C GLN A 196 -11.05 5.71 -7.67
N GLU A 197 -12.20 6.37 -7.86
CA GLU A 197 -12.61 6.94 -9.15
C GLU A 197 -11.79 8.21 -9.41
N VAL A 198 -10.55 8.02 -9.89
CA VAL A 198 -9.68 9.11 -10.32
C VAL A 198 -10.27 9.75 -11.58
N LYS A 199 -10.44 11.07 -11.56
CA LYS A 199 -10.87 11.87 -12.70
C LYS A 199 -9.67 12.40 -13.49
N SER A 200 -9.82 12.54 -14.80
CA SER A 200 -8.82 13.16 -15.65
C SER A 200 -8.81 14.67 -15.43
N LEU A 201 -7.67 15.24 -15.02
CA LEU A 201 -7.50 16.69 -14.96
C LEU A 201 -7.59 17.33 -16.34
N HIS A 202 -7.17 16.61 -17.40
CA HIS A 202 -7.21 17.13 -18.76
C HIS A 202 -8.64 17.30 -19.28
N GLU A 203 -9.51 16.32 -19.03
CA GLU A 203 -10.94 16.39 -19.38
C GLU A 203 -11.63 17.54 -18.65
N LEU A 204 -11.30 17.76 -17.37
CA LEU A 204 -11.80 18.88 -16.59
C LEU A 204 -11.38 20.25 -17.17
N MET A 205 -10.17 20.35 -17.75
CA MET A 205 -9.72 21.58 -18.42
C MET A 205 -10.44 21.83 -19.74
N GLU A 206 -10.67 20.80 -20.55
CA GLU A 206 -11.31 20.95 -21.87
C GLU A 206 -12.78 21.40 -21.77
N HIS A 207 -13.45 21.05 -20.67
CA HIS A 207 -14.83 21.46 -20.41
C HIS A 207 -14.97 22.89 -19.87
N GLY A 208 -13.86 23.61 -19.63
CA GLY A 208 -13.88 25.05 -19.35
C GLY A 208 -14.73 25.42 -18.14
N GLU A 209 -14.78 24.56 -17.12
CA GLU A 209 -15.37 24.90 -15.84
C GLU A 209 -14.40 25.85 -15.12
N GLU A 210 -14.76 27.12 -14.94
CA GLU A 210 -13.97 28.11 -14.18
C GLU A 210 -13.57 27.58 -12.79
N GLU A 211 -14.40 26.71 -12.20
CA GLU A 211 -14.15 25.99 -10.95
C GLU A 211 -12.92 25.05 -10.99
N VAL A 212 -12.57 24.49 -12.15
CA VAL A 212 -11.42 23.59 -12.32
C VAL A 212 -10.11 24.38 -12.35
N GLU A 213 -10.13 25.55 -12.99
CA GLU A 213 -8.97 26.45 -13.02
C GLU A 213 -8.69 27.01 -11.62
N GLU A 214 -9.73 27.39 -10.88
CA GLU A 214 -9.65 27.80 -9.47
C GLU A 214 -9.18 26.65 -8.55
N MET A 215 -9.68 25.43 -8.74
CA MET A 215 -9.23 24.25 -8.00
C MET A 215 -7.74 23.94 -8.28
N MET A 216 -7.28 24.05 -9.52
CA MET A 216 -5.87 23.86 -9.85
C MET A 216 -4.99 24.96 -9.27
N LEU A 217 -5.41 26.22 -9.35
CA LEU A 217 -4.72 27.34 -8.72
C LEU A 217 -4.59 27.11 -7.20
N ALA A 218 -5.63 26.64 -6.53
CA ALA A 218 -5.60 26.32 -5.10
C ALA A 218 -4.65 25.16 -4.75
N VAL A 219 -4.52 24.15 -5.63
CA VAL A 219 -3.56 23.05 -5.44
C VAL A 219 -2.12 23.55 -5.60
N MET A 220 -1.85 24.42 -6.58
CA MET A 220 -0.52 24.98 -6.80
C MET A 220 -0.07 25.92 -5.67
N ASP A 221 -0.98 26.76 -5.15
CA ASP A 221 -0.71 27.77 -4.11
C ASP A 221 -0.32 27.14 -2.75
N SER A 222 -0.67 25.87 -2.53
CA SER A 222 -0.29 25.14 -1.32
C SER A 222 1.20 24.71 -1.29
N SER A 223 1.88 24.72 -2.45
CA SER A 223 3.22 24.17 -2.62
C SER A 223 4.33 25.22 -2.79
N GLU A 224 3.98 26.44 -3.20
CA GLU A 224 4.93 27.54 -3.33
C GLU A 224 4.88 28.44 -2.09
N PRO A 225 5.98 28.61 -1.34
CA PRO A 225 6.04 29.70 -0.37
C PRO A 225 6.01 31.01 -1.15
N GLU A 226 4.93 31.80 -1.01
CA GLU A 226 4.79 33.13 -1.62
C GLU A 226 6.14 33.90 -1.58
N PRO A 227 6.76 34.19 -2.73
CA PRO A 227 8.15 34.68 -2.77
C PRO A 227 8.34 36.04 -2.10
N GLY A 228 7.30 36.87 -2.03
CA GLY A 228 7.31 38.17 -1.33
C GLY A 228 7.19 38.05 0.19
N VAL A 229 6.27 37.21 0.68
CA VAL A 229 6.01 37.03 2.11
C VAL A 229 7.12 36.24 2.78
N SER A 230 7.82 35.35 2.05
CA SER A 230 8.92 34.56 2.61
C SER A 230 10.18 35.39 2.86
N LEU A 231 10.60 36.26 1.93
CA LEU A 231 11.88 36.98 2.05
C LEU A 231 11.82 38.11 3.06
N GLU A 232 10.80 38.97 3.01
CA GLU A 232 10.64 40.08 3.96
C GLU A 232 10.44 39.57 5.39
N ARG A 233 9.64 38.51 5.56
CA ARG A 233 9.43 37.87 6.85
C ARG A 233 10.71 37.20 7.35
N GLN A 234 11.49 36.56 6.48
CA GLN A 234 12.79 35.99 6.87
C GLN A 234 13.79 37.07 7.29
N VAL A 235 13.87 38.20 6.56
CA VAL A 235 14.75 39.33 6.92
C VAL A 235 14.33 39.91 8.26
N LEU A 236 13.04 40.22 8.44
CA LEU A 236 12.50 40.74 9.70
C LEU A 236 12.71 39.77 10.88
N LEU A 237 12.52 38.46 10.65
CA LEU A 237 12.79 37.44 11.67
C LEU A 237 14.28 37.35 12.02
N ARG A 238 15.17 37.45 11.02
CA ARG A 238 16.62 37.45 11.24
C ARG A 238 17.07 38.68 12.02
N GLU A 239 16.52 39.86 11.72
CA GLU A 239 16.78 41.09 12.47
C GLU A 239 16.29 40.99 13.92
N ARG A 240 15.04 40.56 14.14
CA ARG A 240 14.51 40.32 15.49
C ARG A 240 15.31 39.28 16.27
N LEU A 241 15.78 38.22 15.62
CA LEU A 241 16.65 37.22 16.24
C LEU A 241 18.04 37.81 16.59
N ARG A 242 18.61 38.65 15.73
CA ARG A 242 19.87 39.36 16.02
C ARG A 242 19.72 40.25 17.24
N GLU A 243 18.72 41.14 17.26
CA GLU A 243 18.41 42.03 18.39
C GLU A 243 18.17 41.25 19.70
N ALA A 244 17.40 40.16 19.65
CA ALA A 244 17.14 39.34 20.82
C ALA A 244 18.41 38.66 21.36
N THR A 245 19.30 38.20 20.47
CA THR A 245 20.57 37.54 20.85
C THR A 245 21.69 38.50 21.26
N GLU A 246 21.56 39.81 21.03
CA GLU A 246 22.53 40.81 21.50
C GLU A 246 22.63 40.86 23.04
N GLY A 247 21.53 40.61 23.75
CA GLY A 247 21.50 40.57 25.22
C GLY A 247 22.15 39.33 25.84
N LEU A 248 22.48 38.33 25.04
CA LEU A 248 23.14 37.11 25.51
C LEU A 248 24.66 37.29 25.59
N SER A 249 25.28 36.63 26.57
CA SER A 249 26.74 36.54 26.62
C SER A 249 27.29 35.86 25.36
N GLN A 250 28.51 36.21 24.96
CA GLN A 250 29.17 35.64 23.78
C GLN A 250 29.15 34.10 23.78
N ARG A 251 29.32 33.49 24.96
CA ARG A 251 29.28 32.03 25.13
C ARG A 251 27.89 31.43 24.93
N GLN A 252 26.84 32.13 25.37
CA GLN A 252 25.44 31.70 25.16
C GLN A 252 25.03 31.83 23.69
N ARG A 253 25.44 32.92 23.02
CA ARG A 253 25.17 33.14 21.59
C ARG A 253 25.79 32.05 20.72
N LEU A 254 27.05 31.69 20.99
CA LEU A 254 27.73 30.58 20.29
C LEU A 254 27.03 29.23 20.50
N ILE A 255 26.60 28.92 21.73
CA ILE A 255 25.88 27.68 22.03
C ILE A 255 24.56 27.61 21.25
N LEU A 256 23.80 28.70 21.16
CA LEU A 256 22.54 28.73 20.40
C LEU A 256 22.77 28.65 18.90
N ARG A 257 23.77 29.38 18.38
CA ARG A 257 24.13 29.35 16.96
C ARG A 257 24.46 27.94 16.48
N TRP A 258 25.32 27.23 17.20
CA TRP A 258 25.68 25.86 16.84
C TRP A 258 24.56 24.87 17.11
N ARG A 259 23.73 25.05 18.14
CA ARG A 259 22.65 24.11 18.44
C ARG A 259 21.53 24.14 17.40
N TYR A 260 21.21 25.32 16.87
CA TYR A 260 20.08 25.54 15.97
C TYR A 260 20.51 25.87 14.53
N GLY A 261 21.80 25.74 14.20
CA GLY A 261 22.31 26.00 12.85
C GLY A 261 22.07 27.44 12.36
N LEU A 262 22.14 28.44 13.26
CA LEU A 262 21.88 29.85 12.92
C LEU A 262 23.10 30.57 12.30
N ASP A 263 24.25 29.88 12.19
CA ASP A 263 25.43 30.41 11.48
C ASP A 263 25.40 29.96 10.02
N GLU A 264 25.67 30.89 9.11
CA GLU A 264 25.76 30.61 7.66
C GLU A 264 27.00 29.74 7.31
N GLU A 265 28.00 29.67 8.19
CA GLU A 265 29.25 28.91 7.98
C GLU A 265 29.17 27.44 8.44
N LEU A 266 28.23 27.09 9.32
CA LEU A 266 28.03 25.74 9.85
C LEU A 266 26.54 25.37 9.73
N PRO A 267 26.10 24.87 8.57
CA PRO A 267 24.68 24.68 8.25
C PRO A 267 24.01 23.51 8.99
N ALA A 268 24.73 22.81 9.88
CA ALA A 268 24.23 21.64 10.58
C ALA A 268 24.03 21.91 12.08
N GLU A 269 22.88 21.48 12.61
CA GLU A 269 22.60 21.45 14.04
C GLU A 269 23.63 20.57 14.76
N CYS A 270 24.39 21.15 15.68
CA CYS A 270 25.35 20.40 16.48
C CYS A 270 24.68 19.76 17.71
N SER A 271 25.08 18.54 18.05
CA SER A 271 24.64 17.89 19.28
C SER A 271 25.24 18.58 20.52
N VAL A 272 24.58 18.44 21.69
CA VAL A 272 25.10 19.01 22.96
C VAL A 272 26.50 18.46 23.28
N GLN A 273 26.77 17.22 22.87
CA GLN A 273 28.06 16.58 23.02
C GLN A 273 29.14 17.23 22.16
N GLU A 274 28.86 17.47 20.88
CA GLU A 274 29.79 18.17 19.96
C GLU A 274 30.08 19.59 20.43
N ILE A 275 29.06 20.32 20.88
CA ILE A 275 29.22 21.68 21.40
C ILE A 275 30.10 21.69 22.66
N ALA A 276 29.90 20.72 23.56
CA ALA A 276 30.70 20.57 24.76
C ALA A 276 32.18 20.26 24.45
N GLN A 277 32.43 19.40 23.46
CA GLN A 277 33.78 19.08 22.99
C GLN A 277 34.46 20.32 22.37
N ARG A 278 33.77 21.08 21.52
CA ARG A 278 34.31 22.31 20.90
C ARG A 278 34.60 23.42 21.90
N LEU A 279 33.80 23.54 22.96
CA LEU A 279 33.98 24.54 24.02
C LEU A 279 34.89 24.09 25.18
N GLY A 280 35.41 22.86 25.12
CA GLY A 280 36.24 22.28 26.19
C GLY A 280 35.52 22.23 27.55
N CYS A 281 34.20 21.99 27.56
CA CYS A 281 33.39 22.00 28.78
C CYS A 281 32.53 20.73 28.93
N ARG A 282 31.89 20.58 30.10
CA ARG A 282 30.98 19.45 30.35
C ARG A 282 29.63 19.68 29.64
N GLN A 283 29.01 18.60 29.16
CA GLN A 283 27.68 18.65 28.51
C GLN A 283 26.62 19.37 29.36
N GLU A 284 26.66 19.16 30.68
CA GLU A 284 25.72 19.78 31.61
C GLU A 284 25.88 21.32 31.66
N ALA A 285 27.11 21.82 31.52
CA ALA A 285 27.34 23.27 31.44
C ALA A 285 26.74 23.88 30.17
N VAL A 286 26.78 23.15 29.04
CA VAL A 286 26.12 23.56 27.78
C VAL A 286 24.60 23.56 27.94
N ARG A 287 24.02 22.53 28.58
CA ARG A 287 22.57 22.47 28.86
C ARG A 287 22.10 23.63 29.73
N VAL A 288 22.81 23.92 30.82
CA VAL A 288 22.48 25.03 31.73
C VAL A 288 22.62 26.38 31.02
N ALA A 289 23.68 26.58 30.24
CA ALA A 289 23.88 27.81 29.48
C ALA A 289 22.79 28.02 28.43
N ARG A 290 22.38 26.97 27.70
CA ARG A 290 21.26 26.98 26.76
C ARG A 290 19.95 27.35 27.44
N MET A 291 19.62 26.68 28.54
CA MET A 291 18.38 26.95 29.29
C MET A 291 18.31 28.41 29.76
N ARG A 292 19.40 28.94 30.31
CA ARG A 292 19.48 30.35 30.72
C ARG A 292 19.32 31.30 29.53
N ALA A 293 19.92 30.97 28.39
CA ALA A 293 19.80 31.77 27.18
C ALA A 293 18.37 31.78 26.63
N CYS A 294 17.71 30.62 26.53
CA CYS A 294 16.31 30.51 26.11
C CYS A 294 15.38 31.27 27.05
N ARG A 295 15.61 31.22 28.37
CA ARG A 295 14.81 31.98 29.35
C ARG A 295 14.97 33.49 29.17
N HIS A 296 16.19 33.95 28.92
CA HIS A 296 16.45 35.37 28.66
C HIS A 296 15.81 35.85 27.35
N LEU A 297 15.85 35.03 26.30
CA LEU A 297 15.18 35.30 25.04
C LEU A 297 13.65 35.35 25.19
N ALA A 298 13.06 34.41 25.93
CA ALA A 298 11.62 34.39 26.20
C ALA A 298 11.14 35.67 26.91
N GLN A 299 11.91 36.16 27.88
CA GLN A 299 11.62 37.42 28.57
C GLN A 299 11.72 38.65 27.65
N ARG A 300 12.74 38.69 26.78
CA ARG A 300 12.94 39.82 25.86
C ARG A 300 11.91 39.89 24.74
N LEU A 301 11.49 38.73 24.24
CA LEU A 301 10.53 38.62 23.15
C LEU A 301 9.07 38.71 23.63
N GLN A 302 8.84 38.95 24.94
CA GLN A 302 7.50 39.02 25.55
C GLN A 302 6.63 37.81 25.16
N LEU A 303 7.25 36.63 25.03
CA LEU A 303 6.51 35.42 24.74
C LEU A 303 5.75 35.05 26.01
N GLU A 304 4.42 35.10 25.96
CA GLU A 304 3.56 34.56 27.00
C GLU A 304 4.02 33.13 27.33
N PRO A 305 4.16 32.76 28.62
CA PRO A 305 4.34 31.36 28.97
C PRO A 305 3.07 30.63 28.51
N GLY A 306 3.18 29.93 27.38
CA GLY A 306 2.09 29.11 26.88
C GLY A 306 1.56 28.19 27.99
N PRO A 307 0.25 27.90 28.00
CA PRO A 307 -0.31 27.00 29.00
C PRO A 307 0.43 25.66 28.84
N GLU A 308 0.94 25.16 29.97
CA GLU A 308 1.76 23.97 30.11
C GLU A 308 3.26 24.15 29.84
N GLY A 309 4.05 23.87 30.87
CA GLY A 309 5.49 23.91 30.82
C GLY A 309 6.02 23.18 29.59
N MET A 310 6.71 23.95 28.73
CA MET A 310 7.76 23.42 27.88
C MET A 310 8.80 22.75 28.80
N GLN A 311 8.57 21.48 29.11
CA GLN A 311 9.59 20.50 28.82
C GLN A 311 10.18 20.92 27.47
N CYS A 312 11.47 21.23 27.45
CA CYS A 312 12.22 21.10 26.21
C CYS A 312 11.95 19.67 25.74
N VAL A 313 10.91 19.50 24.92
CA VAL A 313 10.77 18.34 24.08
C VAL A 313 12.00 18.45 23.20
N MET A 314 12.99 17.66 23.56
CA MET A 314 13.99 17.18 22.64
C MET A 314 13.16 16.70 21.44
N ARG A 315 13.08 17.48 20.36
CA ARG A 315 12.74 16.92 19.05
C ARG A 315 13.97 16.13 18.64
N GLU A 316 14.15 14.99 19.30
CA GLU A 316 14.57 13.78 18.62
C GLU A 316 13.24 13.18 18.16
N ASP A 317 13.12 13.00 16.84
CA ASP A 317 12.06 12.31 16.12
C ASP A 317 11.10 11.50 17.01
N ALA A 318 9.91 12.05 17.22
CA ALA A 318 8.80 11.32 17.81
C ALA A 318 7.62 11.34 16.83
N VAL A 319 7.64 10.34 15.94
CA VAL A 319 6.43 9.55 15.67
C VAL A 319 5.74 9.35 17.02
N ARG A 320 4.55 9.92 17.20
CA ARG A 320 3.73 9.66 18.40
C ARG A 320 3.25 8.20 18.36
N VAL A 321 4.10 7.29 18.81
CA VAL A 321 3.63 6.07 19.48
C VAL A 321 3.83 6.37 20.97
N SER A 322 2.72 6.46 21.70
CA SER A 322 2.74 6.56 23.16
C SER A 322 3.68 5.47 23.71
N PRO A 323 4.66 5.78 24.58
CA PRO A 323 5.52 4.76 25.14
C PRO A 323 4.66 3.89 26.06
N ILE A 324 4.22 2.74 25.55
CA ILE A 324 3.66 1.69 26.39
C ILE A 324 4.75 1.39 27.42
N PRO A 325 4.52 1.60 28.73
CA PRO A 325 5.51 1.27 29.73
C PRO A 325 5.85 -0.22 29.60
N TRP A 326 7.11 -0.59 29.77
CA TRP A 326 7.57 -1.97 29.58
C TRP A 326 8.39 -2.42 30.80
N TYR A 327 8.42 -3.72 31.02
CA TYR A 327 9.28 -4.36 32.01
C TYR A 327 10.43 -5.09 31.31
N THR A 328 11.58 -5.12 31.99
CA THR A 328 12.69 -6.00 31.61
C THR A 328 12.39 -7.44 31.98
N GLN A 329 13.05 -8.40 31.31
CA GLN A 329 12.93 -9.82 31.65
C GLN A 329 13.23 -10.13 33.14
N GLN A 330 14.09 -9.34 33.78
CA GLN A 330 14.40 -9.50 35.21
C GLN A 330 13.26 -9.03 36.11
N GLU A 331 12.60 -7.94 35.75
CA GLU A 331 11.46 -7.40 36.50
C GLU A 331 10.23 -8.29 36.34
N VAL A 332 9.96 -8.79 35.12
CA VAL A 332 8.88 -9.76 34.89
C VAL A 332 9.12 -11.04 35.69
N ALA A 333 10.36 -11.55 35.72
CA ALA A 333 10.72 -12.71 36.52
C ALA A 333 10.49 -12.49 38.03
N ARG A 334 10.79 -11.28 38.54
CA ARG A 334 10.51 -10.91 39.94
C ARG A 334 9.01 -10.79 40.21
N LEU A 335 8.26 -10.14 39.35
CA LEU A 335 6.82 -9.92 39.50
C LEU A 335 6.02 -11.23 39.41
N LEU A 336 6.44 -12.14 38.53
CA LEU A 336 5.82 -13.46 38.38
C LEU A 336 6.47 -14.53 39.29
N GLY A 337 7.46 -14.18 40.12
CA GLY A 337 8.14 -15.12 41.03
C GLY A 337 8.71 -16.36 40.32
N CYS A 338 9.21 -16.22 39.10
CA CYS A 338 9.68 -17.33 38.26
C CYS A 338 11.10 -17.07 37.73
N SER A 339 11.77 -18.10 37.22
CA SER A 339 13.09 -17.97 36.60
C SER A 339 13.01 -17.31 35.22
N ARG A 340 14.10 -16.67 34.78
CA ARG A 340 14.17 -16.03 33.44
C ARG A 340 13.91 -17.01 32.29
N GLU A 341 14.28 -18.27 32.47
CA GLU A 341 14.04 -19.37 31.53
C GLU A 341 12.54 -19.65 31.36
N GLN A 342 11.80 -19.68 32.48
CA GLN A 342 10.35 -19.87 32.49
C GLN A 342 9.60 -18.70 31.85
N VAL A 343 10.09 -17.46 32.02
CA VAL A 343 9.53 -16.30 31.29
C VAL A 343 9.68 -16.48 29.78
N ARG A 344 10.80 -17.02 29.28
CA ARG A 344 10.98 -17.31 27.85
C ARG A 344 10.06 -18.42 27.36
N GLN A 345 9.87 -19.47 28.15
CA GLN A 345 8.94 -20.55 27.80
C GLN A 345 7.50 -20.03 27.67
N LYS A 346 7.07 -19.12 28.56
CA LYS A 346 5.74 -18.50 28.46
C LYS A 346 5.56 -17.61 27.23
N VAL A 347 6.63 -16.96 26.75
CA VAL A 347 6.61 -16.25 25.46
C VAL A 347 6.46 -17.23 24.30
N LEU A 348 7.20 -18.33 24.31
CA LEU A 348 7.10 -19.37 23.27
C LEU A 348 5.74 -20.06 23.24
N ALA A 349 5.10 -20.19 24.41
CA ALA A 349 3.73 -20.70 24.54
C ALA A 349 2.65 -19.67 24.14
N GLY A 350 3.03 -18.43 23.84
CA GLY A 350 2.10 -17.35 23.44
C GLY A 350 1.38 -16.67 24.60
N GLU A 351 1.67 -17.03 25.86
CA GLU A 351 1.04 -16.47 27.06
C GLU A 351 1.56 -15.06 27.40
N LEU A 352 2.73 -14.68 26.90
CA LEU A 352 3.37 -13.39 27.14
C LEU A 352 3.82 -12.76 25.82
N SER A 353 3.36 -11.54 25.55
CA SER A 353 3.79 -10.77 24.38
C SER A 353 5.15 -10.11 24.59
N THR A 354 5.97 -10.09 23.55
CA THR A 354 7.28 -9.41 23.55
C THR A 354 7.39 -8.42 22.43
N ILE A 355 7.96 -7.25 22.71
CA ILE A 355 8.35 -6.27 21.70
C ILE A 355 9.86 -6.38 21.49
N ARG A 356 10.27 -6.51 20.22
CA ARG A 356 11.67 -6.35 19.81
C ARG A 356 11.86 -4.93 19.29
N ASP A 357 12.38 -4.06 20.14
CA ASP A 357 12.76 -2.70 19.78
C ASP A 357 14.29 -2.65 19.60
N ALA A 358 14.75 -2.09 18.48
CA ALA A 358 16.18 -1.99 18.12
C ALA A 358 17.00 -1.18 19.14
N ARG A 359 16.35 -0.39 20.00
CA ARG A 359 16.99 0.37 21.07
C ARG A 359 17.44 -0.49 22.25
N TYR A 360 16.92 -1.72 22.41
CA TYR A 360 17.28 -2.62 23.50
C TYR A 360 17.94 -3.89 23.00
N ARG A 361 19.01 -4.29 23.68
CA ARG A 361 19.78 -5.51 23.36
C ARG A 361 19.01 -6.82 23.68
N TRP A 362 17.87 -6.72 24.34
CA TRP A 362 17.04 -7.83 24.84
C TRP A 362 15.55 -7.53 24.65
N PRO A 363 14.68 -8.55 24.50
CA PRO A 363 13.23 -8.34 24.35
C PRO A 363 12.65 -7.66 25.60
N VAL A 364 11.74 -6.71 25.36
CA VAL A 364 11.00 -5.98 26.41
C VAL A 364 9.54 -6.41 26.42
N TYR A 365 8.90 -6.34 27.58
CA TYR A 365 7.57 -6.89 27.83
C TYR A 365 6.59 -5.75 28.12
N PRO A 366 5.44 -5.65 27.42
CA PRO A 366 4.46 -4.60 27.68
C PRO A 366 3.92 -4.67 29.11
N LYS A 367 3.92 -3.55 29.84
CA LYS A 367 3.49 -3.48 31.24
C LYS A 367 2.03 -3.92 31.42
N ALA A 368 1.12 -3.54 30.52
CA ALA A 368 -0.28 -3.93 30.59
C ALA A 368 -0.46 -5.47 30.57
N ALA A 369 0.22 -6.16 29.66
CA ALA A 369 0.14 -7.62 29.56
C ALA A 369 0.74 -8.33 30.78
N VAL A 370 1.81 -7.77 31.37
CA VAL A 370 2.43 -8.32 32.58
C VAL A 370 1.57 -8.04 33.82
N ASP A 371 1.03 -6.83 33.94
CA ASP A 371 0.17 -6.44 35.07
C ASP A 371 -1.15 -7.23 35.06
N GLU A 372 -1.73 -7.54 33.90
CA GLU A 372 -2.88 -8.45 33.77
C GLU A 372 -2.56 -9.86 34.28
N LEU A 373 -1.40 -10.41 33.93
CA LEU A 373 -0.97 -11.74 34.40
C LEU A 373 -0.66 -11.75 35.90
N VAL A 374 -0.13 -10.65 36.44
CA VAL A 374 0.08 -10.49 37.89
C VAL A 374 -1.26 -10.39 38.61
N ALA A 375 -2.21 -9.63 38.08
CA ALA A 375 -3.56 -9.48 38.64
C ALA A 375 -4.35 -10.80 38.59
N ALA A 376 -4.28 -11.54 37.49
CA ALA A 376 -4.91 -12.86 37.35
C ALA A 376 -4.38 -13.88 38.37
N ARG A 377 -3.13 -13.72 38.82
CA ARG A 377 -2.52 -14.57 39.85
C ARG A 377 -2.85 -14.14 41.28
N GLN A 378 -3.14 -12.85 41.51
CA GLN A 378 -3.53 -12.34 42.84
C GLN A 378 -5.04 -12.49 43.11
N GLY A 379 -5.84 -12.71 42.07
CA GLY A 379 -7.29 -13.00 42.16
C GLY A 379 -7.65 -14.48 42.25
N GLN A 380 -6.67 -15.38 42.33
CA GLN A 380 -6.80 -16.80 42.67
C GLN A 380 -6.13 -17.04 44.03
#